data_AF-E2A9E9-F1
#
_entry.id   AF-E2A9E9-F1
#
_cell.length_a   1.000
_cell.length_b   1.000
_cell.length_c   1.000
_cell.angle_alpha   90.00
_cell.angle_beta   90.00
_cell.angle_gamma   90.00
#
_symmetry.space_group_name_H-M   'P 1'
#
loop_
_entity.id
_entity.type
_entity.pdbx_description
1 polymer ?
#
loop_
_entity_poly.entity_id
_entity_poly.type
_entity_poly.pdbx_seq_one_letter_code
_entity_poly.pdbx_strand_id
1 'polypeptide(L)'
;DWWIQNKTQIGGKGIVVEIDEAKFGRRKYNRGRLITGQWIFGGVERNTKKMFIIPVPSRKAEVLQPLIKDHIAPGSIIYSDCWKAYQQIDESMYQHNVVNHSQNFIDPETGVHTQNIERLWKDIRGSIPRYGRREEHYNYYLAEFVFKK
;
A
#
# COMPACT_ATOMS: atom_id res chain seq x y z
N ASP A 1 8.29 -4.79 -16.01
CA ASP A 1 8.69 -4.97 -14.59
C ASP A 1 8.06 -6.21 -13.99
N TRP A 2 8.85 -7.02 -13.29
CA TRP A 2 8.44 -8.28 -12.66
C TRP A 2 7.18 -8.13 -11.79
N TRP A 3 7.06 -7.01 -11.07
CA TRP A 3 5.91 -6.64 -10.22
C TRP A 3 4.58 -6.58 -10.98
N ILE A 4 4.61 -6.15 -12.24
CA ILE A 4 3.42 -6.00 -13.10
C ILE A 4 3.11 -7.32 -13.82
N GLN A 5 4.12 -8.17 -14.03
CA GLN A 5 3.98 -9.44 -14.77
C GLN A 5 3.54 -10.61 -13.88
N ASN A 6 3.89 -10.61 -12.58
CA ASN A 6 3.48 -11.62 -11.61
C ASN A 6 2.29 -11.14 -10.78
N LYS A 7 1.16 -10.92 -11.46
CA LYS A 7 -0.09 -10.48 -10.83
C LYS A 7 -0.68 -11.61 -10.00
N THR A 8 -0.66 -11.46 -8.69
CA THR A 8 -1.46 -12.27 -7.78
C THR A 8 -2.56 -11.39 -7.21
N GLN A 9 -3.81 -11.80 -7.38
CA GLN A 9 -4.94 -11.15 -6.72
C GLN A 9 -5.08 -11.68 -5.29
N ILE A 10 -5.36 -10.76 -4.38
CA ILE A 10 -5.75 -11.02 -3.00
C ILE A 10 -7.20 -10.59 -2.78
N GLY A 11 -7.81 -11.01 -1.67
CA GLY A 11 -9.19 -10.70 -1.33
C GLY A 11 -10.18 -11.74 -1.87
N GLY A 12 -11.38 -11.26 -2.19
CA GLY A 12 -12.52 -12.05 -2.65
C GLY A 12 -13.78 -11.68 -1.88
N LYS A 13 -14.91 -12.30 -2.26
CA LYS A 13 -16.23 -11.99 -1.68
C LYS A 13 -16.20 -12.01 -0.14
N GLY A 14 -16.47 -10.85 0.47
CA GLY A 14 -16.53 -10.68 1.93
C GLY A 14 -15.16 -10.65 2.64
N ILE A 15 -14.05 -10.69 1.90
CA ILE A 15 -12.70 -10.58 2.46
C ILE A 15 -12.30 -9.11 2.52
N VAL A 16 -11.78 -8.70 3.67
CA VAL A 16 -11.27 -7.34 3.90
C VAL A 16 -9.81 -7.24 3.45
N VAL A 17 -9.54 -6.29 2.57
CA VAL A 17 -8.20 -5.89 2.12
C VAL A 17 -7.95 -4.44 2.53
N GLU A 18 -6.92 -4.22 3.36
CA GLU A 18 -6.45 -2.87 3.68
C GLU A 18 -5.47 -2.41 2.60
N ILE A 19 -5.66 -1.20 2.05
CA ILE A 19 -4.78 -0.60 1.05
C ILE A 19 -4.26 0.75 1.51
N ASP A 20 -3.05 1.10 1.07
CA ASP A 20 -2.40 2.37 1.40
C ASP A 20 -1.22 2.63 0.45
N GLU A 21 -0.74 3.87 0.44
CA GLU A 21 0.51 4.25 -0.21
C GLU A 21 1.59 4.68 0.79
N ALA A 22 2.84 4.39 0.47
CA ALA A 22 3.98 4.86 1.26
C ALA A 22 5.09 5.41 0.36
N LYS A 23 5.72 6.51 0.80
CA LYS A 23 6.92 7.05 0.15
C LYS A 23 8.17 6.69 0.92
N PHE A 24 9.05 5.93 0.29
CA PHE A 24 10.35 5.54 0.84
C PHE A 24 11.44 6.46 0.33
N GLY A 25 12.50 6.67 1.13
CA GLY A 25 13.60 7.56 0.73
C GLY A 25 13.25 9.05 0.78
N ARG A 26 12.37 9.46 1.70
CA ARG A 26 12.13 10.89 1.98
C ARG A 26 13.14 11.41 2.99
N ARG A 27 13.58 12.67 2.83
CA ARG A 27 14.35 13.39 3.85
C ARG A 27 13.56 13.52 5.15
N LYS A 28 14.18 13.18 6.28
CA LYS A 28 13.62 13.52 7.60
C LYS A 28 13.75 15.04 7.79
N TYR A 29 12.64 15.72 8.08
CA TYR A 29 12.58 17.19 8.27
C TYR A 29 13.12 18.03 7.09
N ASN A 30 13.08 17.51 5.86
CA ASN A 30 13.63 18.16 4.66
C ASN A 30 15.15 18.48 4.71
N ARG A 31 15.89 17.94 5.69
CA ARG A 31 17.34 18.15 5.86
C ARG A 31 18.17 17.02 5.23
N GLY A 32 19.39 17.33 4.80
CA GLY A 32 20.36 16.37 4.25
C GLY A 32 20.30 16.19 2.72
N ARG A 33 20.89 15.11 2.21
CA ARG A 33 21.00 14.78 0.76
C ARG A 33 19.62 14.75 0.07
N LEU A 34 19.52 15.25 -1.16
CA LEU A 34 18.29 15.13 -1.96
C LEU A 34 18.10 13.68 -2.37
N ILE A 35 16.93 13.13 -2.02
CA ILE A 35 16.53 11.78 -2.41
C ILE A 35 15.11 11.95 -2.94
N THR A 36 14.90 11.56 -4.20
CA THR A 36 13.60 11.64 -4.88
C THR A 36 12.58 10.76 -4.17
N GLY A 37 13.05 9.57 -3.76
CA GLY A 37 12.30 8.55 -3.06
C GLY A 37 11.39 7.76 -3.99
N GLN A 38 11.02 6.55 -3.57
CA GLN A 38 10.17 5.64 -4.31
C GLN A 38 8.78 5.61 -3.69
N TRP A 39 7.74 5.85 -4.49
CA TRP A 39 6.37 5.57 -4.06
C TRP A 39 6.09 4.07 -4.18
N ILE A 40 5.33 3.57 -3.23
CA ILE A 40 4.92 2.18 -3.15
C ILE A 40 3.44 2.16 -2.86
N PHE A 41 2.72 1.31 -3.56
CA PHE A 41 1.33 0.95 -3.28
C PHE A 41 1.28 -0.49 -2.79
N GLY A 42 0.42 -0.80 -1.85
CA GLY A 42 0.25 -2.17 -1.39
C GLY A 42 -1.12 -2.44 -0.82
N GLY A 43 -1.36 -3.72 -0.56
CA GLY A 43 -2.56 -4.21 0.08
C GLY A 43 -2.26 -5.43 0.94
N VAL A 44 -3.02 -5.59 2.03
CA VAL A 44 -2.93 -6.76 2.92
C VAL A 44 -4.32 -7.28 3.29
N GLU A 45 -4.52 -8.59 3.15
CA GLU A 45 -5.70 -9.28 3.68
C GLU A 45 -5.62 -9.36 5.21
N ARG A 46 -6.68 -8.94 5.90
CA ARG A 46 -6.70 -8.93 7.39
C ARG A 46 -6.46 -10.31 8.01
N ASN A 47 -7.10 -11.34 7.45
CA ASN A 47 -7.18 -12.67 8.05
C ASN A 47 -6.00 -13.57 7.67
N THR A 48 -5.65 -13.62 6.38
CA THR A 48 -4.61 -14.54 5.87
C THR A 48 -3.22 -13.93 5.86
N LYS A 49 -3.12 -12.60 5.99
CA LYS A 49 -1.89 -11.81 5.80
C LYS A 49 -1.27 -11.93 4.41
N LYS A 50 -1.98 -12.46 3.42
CA LYS A 50 -1.60 -12.32 2.01
C LYS A 50 -1.48 -10.83 1.67
N MET A 51 -0.46 -10.48 0.89
CA MET A 51 -0.16 -9.09 0.58
C MET A 51 0.39 -8.93 -0.82
N PHE A 52 0.27 -7.73 -1.36
CA PHE A 52 1.02 -7.28 -2.52
C PHE A 52 1.72 -5.95 -2.21
N ILE A 53 2.89 -5.75 -2.82
CA ILE A 53 3.69 -4.53 -2.69
C ILE A 53 4.18 -4.19 -4.09
N ILE A 54 3.91 -2.97 -4.55
CA ILE A 54 4.16 -2.56 -5.93
C ILE A 54 4.85 -1.19 -5.92
N PRO A 55 6.09 -1.08 -6.43
CA PRO A 55 6.70 0.21 -6.70
C PRO A 55 5.88 0.96 -7.75
N VAL A 56 5.48 2.20 -7.48
CA VAL A 56 4.70 3.02 -8.39
C VAL A 56 5.40 4.36 -8.67
N PRO A 57 5.26 4.94 -9.87
CA PRO A 57 5.86 6.24 -10.18
C PRO A 57 5.18 7.39 -9.41
N SER A 58 3.90 7.25 -9.06
CA SER A 58 3.14 8.24 -8.29
C SER A 58 1.91 7.62 -7.62
N ARG A 59 1.33 8.33 -6.66
CA ARG A 59 0.08 7.98 -5.96
C ARG A 59 -1.19 8.59 -6.58
N LYS A 60 -1.14 8.91 -7.88
CA LYS A 60 -2.29 9.47 -8.59
C LYS A 60 -3.33 8.38 -8.85
N ALA A 61 -4.61 8.75 -8.91
CA ALA A 61 -5.70 7.83 -9.27
C ALA A 61 -5.44 7.08 -10.58
N GLU A 62 -4.92 7.76 -11.61
CA GLU A 62 -4.59 7.16 -12.92
C GLU A 62 -3.60 5.97 -12.81
N VAL A 63 -2.77 5.95 -11.76
CA VAL A 63 -1.83 4.87 -11.48
C VAL A 63 -2.44 3.83 -10.54
N LEU A 64 -3.15 4.25 -9.49
CA LEU A 64 -3.63 3.35 -8.44
C LEU A 64 -4.88 2.56 -8.85
N GLN A 65 -5.81 3.17 -9.60
CA GLN A 65 -7.09 2.55 -9.96
C GLN A 65 -6.91 1.24 -10.77
N PRO A 66 -6.06 1.18 -11.81
CA PRO A 66 -5.78 -0.07 -12.50
C PRO A 66 -5.15 -1.13 -11.58
N LEU A 67 -4.25 -0.72 -10.69
CA LEU A 67 -3.58 -1.64 -9.75
C LEU A 67 -4.55 -2.26 -8.74
N ILE A 68 -5.52 -1.47 -8.25
CA ILE A 68 -6.60 -1.98 -7.40
C ILE A 68 -7.35 -3.10 -8.13
N LYS A 69 -7.74 -2.89 -9.39
CA LYS A 69 -8.46 -3.89 -10.20
C LYS A 69 -7.60 -5.12 -10.52
N ASP A 70 -6.31 -4.92 -10.75
CA ASP A 70 -5.37 -6.00 -11.09
C ASP A 70 -5.00 -6.88 -9.88
N HIS A 71 -5.02 -6.34 -8.66
CA HIS A 71 -4.49 -7.01 -7.47
C HIS A 71 -5.52 -7.31 -6.38
N ILE A 72 -6.74 -6.79 -6.49
CA ILE A 72 -7.83 -7.08 -5.54
C ILE A 72 -8.95 -7.78 -6.28
N ALA A 73 -9.33 -8.96 -5.80
CA ALA A 73 -10.40 -9.73 -6.41
C ALA A 73 -11.75 -9.01 -6.25
N PRO A 74 -12.65 -9.04 -7.26
CA PRO A 74 -13.98 -8.46 -7.16
C PRO A 74 -14.79 -9.04 -6.00
N GLY A 75 -15.69 -8.24 -5.42
CA GLY A 75 -16.48 -8.58 -4.23
C GLY A 75 -15.75 -8.41 -2.90
N SER A 76 -14.48 -7.97 -2.93
CA SER A 76 -13.73 -7.62 -1.73
C SER A 76 -14.29 -6.40 -1.03
N ILE A 77 -14.01 -6.31 0.28
CA ILE A 77 -14.22 -5.11 1.08
C ILE A 77 -12.86 -4.39 1.18
N ILE A 78 -12.76 -3.18 0.63
CA ILE A 78 -11.54 -2.38 0.65
C ILE A 78 -11.60 -1.41 1.82
N TYR A 79 -10.56 -1.42 2.67
CA TYR A 79 -10.34 -0.43 3.72
C TYR A 79 -9.18 0.48 3.31
N SER A 80 -9.40 1.79 3.26
CA SER A 80 -8.35 2.79 2.96
C SER A 80 -8.48 4.03 3.84
N ASP A 81 -7.55 4.97 3.69
CA ASP A 81 -7.75 6.32 4.20
C ASP A 81 -8.68 7.14 3.28
N CYS A 82 -8.93 8.40 3.64
CA CYS A 82 -9.74 9.34 2.84
C CYS A 82 -8.96 9.99 1.68
N TRP A 83 -7.88 9.39 1.17
CA TRP A 83 -7.11 9.98 0.09
C TRP A 83 -7.93 10.11 -1.20
N LYS A 84 -7.78 11.25 -1.90
CA LYS A 84 -8.58 11.58 -3.09
C LYS A 84 -8.48 10.53 -4.19
N ALA A 85 -7.36 9.81 -4.29
CA ALA A 85 -7.20 8.78 -5.31
C ALA A 85 -8.14 7.58 -5.10
N TYR A 86 -8.56 7.31 -3.86
CA TYR A 86 -9.45 6.20 -3.51
C TYR A 86 -10.94 6.54 -3.70
N GLN A 87 -11.30 7.82 -3.86
CA GLN A 87 -12.69 8.23 -4.12
C GLN A 87 -13.26 7.68 -5.45
N GLN A 88 -12.41 7.16 -6.33
CA GLN A 88 -12.79 6.62 -7.64
C GLN A 88 -12.87 5.09 -7.65
N ILE A 89 -12.80 4.44 -6.47
CA ILE A 89 -12.95 2.99 -6.38
C ILE A 89 -14.34 2.60 -6.88
N ASP A 90 -14.37 1.55 -7.69
CA ASP A 90 -15.56 1.06 -8.36
C ASP A 90 -16.49 0.34 -7.38
N GLU A 91 -17.48 1.07 -6.85
CA GLU A 91 -18.45 0.55 -5.88
C GLU A 91 -19.33 -0.57 -6.44
N SER A 92 -19.38 -0.76 -7.77
CA SER A 92 -20.05 -1.92 -8.37
C SER A 92 -19.25 -3.22 -8.19
N MET A 93 -17.92 -3.11 -8.01
CA MET A 93 -17.01 -4.23 -7.85
C MET A 93 -16.57 -4.45 -6.40
N TYR A 94 -16.54 -3.39 -5.59
CA TYR A 94 -15.99 -3.43 -4.23
C TYR A 94 -16.91 -2.72 -3.25
N GLN A 95 -16.95 -3.21 -2.02
CA GLN A 95 -17.43 -2.40 -0.90
C GLN A 95 -16.25 -1.56 -0.40
N HIS A 96 -16.35 -0.24 -0.38
CA HIS A 96 -15.28 0.63 0.06
C HIS A 96 -15.61 1.32 1.37
N ASN A 97 -14.80 1.07 2.40
CA ASN A 97 -14.90 1.75 3.68
C ASN A 97 -13.62 2.58 3.91
N VAL A 98 -13.77 3.76 4.48
CA VAL A 98 -12.68 4.71 4.68
C VAL A 98 -12.49 5.04 6.16
N VAL A 99 -11.26 5.33 6.56
CA VAL A 99 -10.95 5.91 7.87
C VAL A 99 -10.32 7.29 7.72
N ASN A 100 -10.81 8.27 8.48
CA ASN A 100 -10.24 9.60 8.50
C ASN A 100 -9.12 9.70 9.55
N HIS A 101 -7.88 9.48 9.13
CA HIS A 101 -6.70 9.57 10.01
C HIS A 101 -6.42 10.95 10.60
N SER A 102 -7.04 12.03 10.09
CA SER A 102 -6.93 13.35 10.73
C SER A 102 -7.79 13.47 11.98
N GLN A 103 -8.78 12.60 12.13
CA GLN A 103 -9.73 12.62 13.24
C GLN A 103 -9.54 11.42 14.16
N ASN A 104 -9.40 10.22 13.59
CA ASN A 104 -9.41 8.97 14.36
C ASN A 104 -8.39 7.94 13.84
N PHE A 105 -7.86 7.11 14.74
CA PHE A 105 -7.04 5.94 14.38
C PHE A 105 -7.88 4.70 14.03
N ILE A 106 -9.09 4.65 14.57
CA ILE A 106 -10.13 3.65 14.30
C ILE A 106 -11.40 4.47 14.14
N ASP A 107 -12.13 4.27 13.05
CA ASP A 107 -13.42 4.92 12.88
C ASP A 107 -14.39 4.49 14.00
N PRO A 108 -14.93 5.41 14.81
CA PRO A 108 -15.69 5.06 16.01
C PRO A 108 -17.07 4.45 15.71
N GLU A 109 -17.63 4.72 14.52
CA GLU A 109 -18.95 4.22 14.13
C GLU A 109 -18.84 2.87 13.43
N THR A 110 -17.87 2.73 12.53
CA THR A 110 -17.72 1.56 11.66
C THR A 110 -16.65 0.58 12.13
N GLY A 111 -15.76 0.99 13.05
CA GLY A 111 -14.62 0.19 13.50
C GLY A 111 -13.50 0.03 12.47
N VAL A 112 -13.57 0.74 11.34
CA VAL A 112 -12.62 0.63 10.22
C VAL A 112 -11.25 1.18 10.62
N HIS A 113 -10.18 0.48 10.24
CA HIS A 113 -8.80 0.93 10.41
C HIS A 113 -7.85 0.29 9.39
N THR A 114 -6.67 0.87 9.20
CA THR A 114 -5.64 0.44 8.23
C THR A 114 -4.32 0.03 8.92
N GLN A 115 -4.40 -0.31 10.21
CA GLN A 115 -3.23 -0.64 11.04
C GLN A 115 -2.38 -1.82 10.53
N ASN A 116 -2.95 -2.81 9.83
CA ASN A 116 -2.14 -3.93 9.33
C ASN A 116 -1.22 -3.46 8.21
N ILE A 117 -1.72 -2.60 7.30
CA ILE A 117 -0.89 -2.06 6.23
C ILE A 117 0.11 -1.00 6.75
N GLU A 118 -0.27 -0.19 7.75
CA GLU A 118 0.69 0.67 8.43
C GLU A 118 1.84 -0.12 9.09
N ARG A 119 1.50 -1.26 9.70
CA ARG A 119 2.49 -2.17 10.28
C ARG A 119 3.39 -2.78 9.21
N LEU A 120 2.82 -3.18 8.07
CA LEU A 120 3.60 -3.66 6.92
C LEU A 120 4.62 -2.60 6.47
N TRP A 121 4.23 -1.33 6.38
CA TRP A 121 5.16 -0.26 6.04
C TRP A 121 6.26 -0.06 7.07
N LYS A 122 5.96 -0.25 8.35
CA LYS A 122 6.99 -0.22 9.41
C LYS A 122 7.98 -1.37 9.24
N ASP A 123 7.50 -2.57 8.95
CA ASP A 123 8.34 -3.76 8.78
C ASP A 123 9.27 -3.62 7.55
N ILE A 124 8.75 -3.13 6.41
CA ILE A 124 9.58 -2.83 5.22
C ILE A 124 10.61 -1.75 5.52
N ARG A 125 10.24 -0.68 6.25
CA ARG A 125 11.21 0.35 6.65
C ARG A 125 12.31 -0.22 7.53
N GLY A 126 12.00 -1.21 8.36
CA GLY A 126 12.95 -1.91 9.21
C GLY A 126 13.89 -2.84 8.46
N SER A 127 13.47 -3.42 7.33
CA SER A 127 14.32 -4.30 6.52
C SER A 127 15.34 -3.54 5.66
N ILE A 128 15.06 -2.27 5.34
CA ILE A 128 15.96 -1.44 4.52
C ILE A 128 17.21 -1.05 5.33
N PRO A 129 18.43 -1.29 4.79
CA PRO A 129 19.68 -0.92 5.47
C PRO A 129 19.74 0.57 5.87
N ARG A 130 20.31 0.84 7.04
CA ARG A 130 20.43 2.21 7.58
C ARG A 130 21.38 3.10 6.75
N TYR A 131 22.45 2.51 6.22
CA TYR A 131 23.52 3.18 5.48
C TYR A 131 23.63 2.63 4.04
N GLY A 132 24.35 3.32 3.16
CA GLY A 132 24.58 2.84 1.79
C GLY A 132 23.36 2.87 0.87
N ARG A 133 22.28 3.57 1.27
CA ARG A 133 21.05 3.66 0.49
C ARG A 133 21.26 4.49 -0.76
N ARG A 134 20.97 3.88 -1.92
CA ARG A 134 20.89 4.53 -3.22
C ARG A 134 19.49 4.36 -3.79
N GLU A 135 19.07 5.31 -4.60
CA GLU A 135 17.73 5.30 -5.20
C GLU A 135 17.52 4.05 -6.07
N GLU A 136 18.54 3.70 -6.88
CA GLU A 136 18.59 2.51 -7.72
C GLU A 136 18.41 1.19 -6.94
N HIS A 137 18.66 1.19 -5.63
CA HIS A 137 18.59 -0.03 -4.81
C HIS A 137 17.18 -0.32 -4.25
N TYR A 138 16.23 0.64 -4.32
CA TYR A 138 14.93 0.48 -3.66
C TYR A 138 14.15 -0.75 -4.14
N ASN A 139 14.14 -0.99 -5.45
CA ASN A 139 13.45 -2.15 -6.00
C ASN A 139 14.03 -3.47 -5.49
N TYR A 140 15.34 -3.56 -5.28
CA TYR A 140 15.99 -4.75 -4.74
C TYR A 140 15.66 -4.98 -3.26
N TYR A 141 15.62 -3.91 -2.46
CA TYR A 141 15.22 -4.04 -1.04
C TYR A 141 13.76 -4.51 -0.90
N LEU A 142 12.87 -4.06 -1.78
CA LEU A 142 11.48 -4.50 -1.80
C LEU A 142 11.35 -5.95 -2.27
N ALA A 143 12.08 -6.33 -3.33
CA ALA A 143 12.12 -7.70 -3.81
C ALA A 143 12.65 -8.66 -2.73
N GLU A 144 13.72 -8.27 -2.03
CA GLU A 144 14.29 -9.03 -0.92
C GLU A 144 13.28 -9.19 0.24
N PHE A 145 12.56 -8.12 0.60
CA PHE A 145 11.54 -8.19 1.64
C PHE A 145 10.42 -9.16 1.28
N VAL A 146 9.93 -9.10 0.04
CA VAL A 146 8.87 -9.99 -0.46
C VAL A 146 9.36 -11.43 -0.56
N PHE A 147 10.60 -11.66 -0.99
CA PHE A 147 11.18 -13.01 -1.09
C PHE A 147 11.35 -13.71 0.26
N LYS A 148 11.61 -12.95 1.33
CA LYS A 148 11.78 -13.50 2.69
C LYS A 148 10.46 -13.78 3.43
N LYS A 149 9.32 -13.52 2.81
CA LYS A 149 7.97 -13.62 3.39
C LYS A 149 7.18 -14.73 2.73
#